data_AF-X1D9B4-F1
#
_entry.id   AF-X1D9B4-F1
#
_cell.length_a   1.000
_cell.length_b   1.000
_cell.length_c   1.000
_cell.angle_alpha   90.00
_cell.angle_beta   90.00
_cell.angle_gamma   90.00
#
_symmetry.space_group_name_H-M   'P 1'
#
loop_
_entity.id
_entity.type
_entity.pdbx_description
1 polymer ?
#
loop_
_entity_poly.entity_id
_entity_poly.type
_entity_poly.pdbx_seq_one_letter_code
_entity_poly.pdbx_strand_id
1 'polypeptide(L)'
;TNIPTTSIPTSATTTTNTIGLDLTGTSKIVEVPNNFPPSQNCALCDSNFENYTGKIYICKECGVPYHEQCLNIQINEGICKICNRILLW
;
A
#
# COMPACT_ATOMS: atom_id res chain seq x y z
N THR A 1 -45.31 29.15 -16.82
CA THR A 1 -44.41 28.03 -16.52
C THR A 1 -43.05 28.37 -17.06
N ASN A 2 -42.07 28.64 -16.19
CA ASN A 2 -40.63 28.51 -16.49
C ASN A 2 -39.86 28.69 -15.18
N ILE A 3 -39.09 27.66 -14.85
CA ILE A 3 -38.38 27.42 -13.58
C ILE A 3 -37.07 28.22 -13.60
N PRO A 4 -36.67 28.88 -12.49
CA PRO A 4 -35.37 29.53 -12.41
C PRO A 4 -34.25 28.48 -12.23
N THR A 5 -33.29 28.47 -13.15
CA THR A 5 -32.06 27.66 -13.05
C THR A 5 -31.12 28.35 -12.06
N THR A 6 -31.17 27.89 -10.81
CA THR A 6 -30.17 28.23 -9.78
C THR A 6 -28.80 27.75 -10.25
N SER A 7 -27.90 28.70 -10.47
CA SER A 7 -26.48 28.47 -10.70
C SER A 7 -25.89 27.85 -9.44
N ILE A 8 -25.39 26.62 -9.54
CA ILE A 8 -24.65 25.97 -8.46
C ILE A 8 -23.40 26.82 -8.19
N PRO A 9 -23.14 27.25 -6.94
CA PRO A 9 -21.88 27.90 -6.63
C PRO A 9 -20.76 26.88 -6.84
N THR A 10 -19.85 27.21 -7.75
CA THR A 10 -18.51 26.62 -7.83
C THR A 10 -17.87 26.77 -6.46
N SER A 11 -17.96 25.73 -5.62
CA SER A 11 -17.16 25.64 -4.41
C SER A 11 -15.71 25.65 -4.85
N ALA A 12 -15.07 26.79 -4.63
CA ALA A 12 -13.62 26.89 -4.53
C ALA A 12 -13.20 26.03 -3.33
N THR A 13 -13.01 24.74 -3.56
CA THR A 13 -12.34 23.88 -2.59
C THR A 13 -10.86 24.13 -2.74
N THR A 14 -10.36 24.94 -1.81
CA THR A 14 -8.99 25.05 -1.35
C THR A 14 -8.14 23.84 -1.79
N THR A 15 -7.08 24.11 -2.55
CA THR A 15 -5.98 23.18 -2.81
C THR A 15 -5.24 22.93 -1.49
N THR A 16 -5.84 22.14 -0.62
CA THR A 16 -5.06 21.38 0.35
C THR A 16 -4.37 20.30 -0.47
N ASN A 17 -3.05 20.21 -0.38
CA ASN A 17 -2.28 19.02 -0.79
C ASN A 17 -2.73 17.84 0.07
N THR A 18 -3.96 17.38 -0.13
CA THR A 18 -4.39 16.05 0.22
C THR A 18 -3.65 15.19 -0.79
N ILE A 19 -2.47 14.70 -0.40
CA ILE A 19 -1.91 13.48 -1.00
C ILE A 19 -3.10 12.53 -1.02
N GLY A 20 -3.64 12.31 -2.21
CA GLY A 20 -4.72 11.38 -2.45
C GLY A 20 -4.17 10.00 -2.13
N LEU A 21 -4.08 9.69 -0.84
CA LEU A 21 -4.07 8.34 -0.36
C LEU A 21 -5.42 7.81 -0.78
N ASP A 22 -5.44 7.27 -1.99
CA ASP A 22 -6.54 6.50 -2.52
C ASP A 22 -6.73 5.31 -1.60
N LEU A 23 -7.46 5.55 -0.50
CA LEU A 23 -7.85 4.59 0.54
C LEU A 23 -8.78 3.51 -0.03
N THR A 24 -9.15 3.61 -1.31
CA THR A 24 -9.88 2.63 -2.11
C THR A 24 -8.98 1.74 -2.95
N GLY A 25 -7.66 1.95 -2.93
CA GLY A 25 -6.71 1.17 -3.69
C GLY A 25 -6.44 -0.20 -3.07
N THR A 26 -6.51 -1.25 -3.88
CA THR A 26 -5.96 -2.55 -3.52
C THR A 26 -4.49 -2.61 -3.88
N SER A 27 -3.74 -3.46 -3.19
CA SER A 27 -2.35 -3.77 -3.50
C SER A 27 -2.19 -5.27 -3.64
N LYS A 28 -1.45 -5.69 -4.67
CA LYS A 28 -1.10 -7.09 -4.87
C LYS A 28 0.18 -7.42 -4.13
N ILE A 29 0.17 -8.57 -3.48
CA ILE A 29 1.38 -9.19 -2.93
C ILE A 29 1.99 -10.10 -4.00
N VAL A 30 3.31 -10.00 -4.19
CA VAL A 30 4.04 -10.87 -5.13
C VAL A 30 5.26 -11.47 -4.44
N GLU A 31 5.52 -12.75 -4.71
CA GLU A 31 6.76 -13.41 -4.30
C GLU A 31 7.91 -12.89 -5.17
N VAL A 32 9.03 -12.51 -4.55
CA VAL A 32 10.22 -12.08 -5.28
C VAL A 32 11.20 -13.24 -5.44
N PRO A 33 11.90 -13.33 -6.58
CA PRO A 33 12.91 -14.34 -6.80
C PRO A 33 14.13 -14.14 -5.89
N ASN A 34 14.97 -15.19 -5.78
CA ASN A 34 16.16 -15.24 -4.91
C ASN A 34 17.23 -14.16 -5.17
N ASN A 35 17.07 -13.31 -6.18
CA ASN A 35 17.94 -12.16 -6.47
C ASN A 35 17.48 -10.87 -5.77
N PHE A 36 16.61 -10.97 -4.77
CA PHE A 36 16.16 -9.84 -3.97
C PHE A 36 17.33 -9.19 -3.20
N PRO A 37 17.46 -7.85 -3.19
CA PRO A 37 18.53 -7.16 -2.46
C PRO A 37 18.43 -7.41 -0.95
N PRO A 38 19.39 -8.14 -0.34
CA PRO A 38 19.28 -8.55 1.06
C PRO A 38 19.42 -7.39 2.06
N SER A 39 19.96 -6.25 1.60
CA SER A 39 20.11 -5.02 2.37
C SER A 39 18.81 -4.29 2.67
N GLN A 40 17.70 -4.68 2.05
CA GLN A 40 16.38 -4.12 2.36
C GLN A 40 15.88 -4.63 3.72
N ASN A 41 15.02 -3.84 4.36
CA ASN A 41 14.43 -4.17 5.65
C ASN A 41 12.98 -4.57 5.49
N CYS A 42 12.54 -5.57 6.25
CA CYS A 42 11.14 -5.96 6.29
C CYS A 42 10.29 -4.85 6.90
N ALA A 43 9.20 -4.48 6.23
CA ALA A 43 8.31 -3.40 6.64
C ALA A 43 7.55 -3.62 7.97
N LEU A 44 7.60 -4.83 8.54
CA LEU A 44 6.92 -5.14 9.80
C LEU A 44 7.87 -5.28 10.99
N CYS A 45 9.03 -5.91 10.81
CA CYS A 45 9.97 -6.21 11.89
C CYS A 45 11.30 -5.46 11.81
N ASP A 46 11.50 -4.64 10.77
CA ASP A 46 12.72 -3.87 10.50
C ASP A 46 14.01 -4.68 10.33
N SER A 47 13.96 -6.01 10.43
CA SER A 47 15.10 -6.90 10.14
C SER A 47 15.40 -7.00 8.65
N ASN A 48 16.68 -7.13 8.30
CA ASN A 48 17.13 -7.33 6.92
C ASN A 48 16.96 -8.79 6.45
N PHE A 49 17.23 -9.05 5.17
CA PHE A 49 17.09 -10.38 4.55
C PHE A 49 18.43 -11.10 4.31
N GLU A 50 19.56 -10.59 4.83
CA GLU A 50 20.92 -11.13 4.55
C GLU A 50 21.09 -12.60 4.90
N ASN A 51 20.43 -13.07 5.95
CA ASN A 51 20.49 -14.47 6.40
C ASN A 51 19.13 -15.17 6.28
N TYR A 52 18.19 -14.58 5.53
CA TYR A 52 16.85 -15.13 5.40
C TYR A 52 16.78 -16.10 4.21
N THR A 53 16.48 -17.36 4.50
CA THR A 53 16.37 -18.44 3.50
C THR A 53 14.93 -18.75 3.09
N GLY A 54 13.95 -18.06 3.69
CA GLY A 54 12.54 -18.24 3.39
C GLY A 54 12.08 -17.43 2.18
N LYS A 55 10.77 -17.47 1.91
CA LYS A 55 10.16 -16.72 0.83
C LYS A 55 10.02 -15.25 1.19
N ILE A 56 10.42 -14.39 0.27
CA ILE A 56 10.29 -12.94 0.41
C ILE A 56 9.14 -12.50 -0.48
N TYR A 57 8.30 -11.62 0.05
CA TYR A 57 7.16 -11.06 -0.65
C TYR A 57 7.26 -9.54 -0.66
N ILE A 58 6.78 -8.90 -1.70
CA ILE A 58 6.70 -7.44 -1.77
C ILE A 58 5.27 -6.98 -2.04
N CYS A 59 4.94 -5.83 -1.49
CA CYS A 59 3.77 -5.06 -1.90
C CYS A 59 4.06 -4.45 -3.28
N LYS A 60 3.34 -4.86 -4.33
CA LYS A 60 3.60 -4.38 -5.70
C LYS A 60 3.44 -2.87 -5.85
N GLU A 61 2.54 -2.26 -5.08
CA GLU A 61 2.20 -0.84 -5.21
C GLU A 61 3.19 0.10 -4.51
N CYS A 62 3.82 -0.31 -3.40
CA CYS A 62 4.82 0.52 -2.71
C CYS A 62 6.22 -0.08 -2.63
N GLY A 63 6.41 -1.30 -3.17
CA GLY A 63 7.70 -1.97 -3.24
C GLY A 63 8.24 -2.49 -1.91
N VAL A 64 7.49 -2.36 -0.81
CA VAL A 64 8.02 -2.74 0.50
C VAL A 64 8.05 -4.25 0.69
N PRO A 65 9.16 -4.79 1.22
CA PRO A 65 9.34 -6.22 1.38
C PRO A 65 8.86 -6.73 2.74
N TYR A 66 8.49 -8.00 2.75
CA TYR A 66 8.03 -8.75 3.91
C TYR A 66 8.67 -10.14 3.90
N HIS A 67 9.10 -10.59 5.08
CA HIS A 67 9.28 -12.02 5.31
C HIS A 67 7.94 -12.73 5.17
N GLU A 68 7.92 -13.99 4.73
CA GLU A 68 6.69 -14.80 4.66
C GLU A 68 5.85 -14.73 5.94
N GLN A 69 6.49 -14.90 7.10
CA GLN A 69 5.82 -14.88 8.40
C GLN A 69 5.28 -13.49 8.74
N CYS A 70 6.03 -12.44 8.41
CA CYS A 70 5.60 -11.05 8.60
C CYS A 70 4.45 -10.67 7.68
N LEU A 71 4.49 -11.12 6.43
CA LEU A 71 3.41 -10.93 5.47
C LEU A 71 2.12 -11.59 5.98
N ASN A 72 2.20 -12.80 6.50
CA ASN A 72 1.01 -13.50 6.99
C ASN A 72 0.32 -12.73 8.12
N ILE A 73 1.09 -12.09 9.01
CA ILE A 73 0.55 -11.16 10.01
C ILE A 73 -0.12 -9.96 9.34
N GLN A 74 0.55 -9.36 8.35
CA GLN A 74 0.05 -8.17 7.66
C GLN A 74 -1.22 -8.44 6.84
N ILE A 75 -1.36 -9.61 6.24
CA ILE A 75 -2.55 -10.03 5.49
C ILE A 75 -3.73 -10.28 6.45
N ASN A 76 -3.48 -10.77 7.66
CA ASN A 76 -4.52 -10.90 8.68
C ASN A 76 -5.07 -9.52 9.13
N GLU A 77 -4.26 -8.46 9.06
CA GLU A 77 -4.76 -7.08 9.23
C GLU A 77 -5.52 -6.55 7.99
N GLY A 78 -5.29 -7.16 6.81
CA GLY A 78 -5.98 -6.85 5.56
C GLY A 78 -5.47 -5.62 4.81
N ILE A 79 -4.50 -4.88 5.35
CA ILE A 79 -3.95 -3.65 4.75
C ILE A 79 -2.43 -3.66 4.75
N CYS A 80 -1.78 -2.87 3.89
CA CYS A 80 -0.33 -2.66 3.93
C CYS A 80 -0.01 -1.51 4.90
N LYS A 81 0.85 -1.72 5.90
CA LYS A 81 1.23 -0.66 6.87
C LYS A 81 1.91 0.56 6.25
N ILE A 82 2.55 0.38 5.10
CA ILE A 82 3.35 1.46 4.48
C ILE A 82 2.51 2.33 3.55
N CYS A 83 1.62 1.73 2.75
CA CYS A 83 0.82 2.48 1.78
C CYS A 83 -0.68 2.48 2.08
N ASN A 84 -1.11 1.89 3.19
CA ASN A 84 -2.50 1.80 3.66
C ASN A 84 -3.50 1.21 2.65
N ARG A 85 -3.01 0.50 1.62
CA ARG A 85 -3.84 -0.19 0.62
C ARG A 85 -4.26 -1.56 1.10
N ILE A 86 -5.44 -2.02 0.69
CA ILE A 86 -5.96 -3.35 1.02
C ILE A 86 -5.06 -4.40 0.37
N LEU A 87 -4.54 -5.36 1.14
CA LEU A 87 -3.72 -6.43 0.59
C LEU A 87 -4.58 -7.51 -0.05
N LEU A 88 -4.32 -7.77 -1.33
CA LEU A 88 -4.85 -8.91 -2.06
C LEU A 88 -3.72 -9.92 -2.23
N TRP A 89 -3.94 -11.11 -1.66
CA TRP A 89 -3.05 -12.27 -1.83
C TRP A 89 -3.53 -13.12 -3.00
#